data_AF-A0A9D6VWH0-F1
#
_entry.id   AF-A0A9D6VWH0-F1
#
_cell.length_a   1.000
_cell.length_b   1.000
_cell.length_c   1.000
_cell.angle_alpha   90.00
_cell.angle_beta   90.00
_cell.angle_gamma   90.00
#
_symmetry.space_group_name_H-M   'P 1'
#
loop_
_entity.id
_entity.type
_entity.pdbx_description
1 polymer ?
#
loop_
_entity_poly.entity_id
_entity_poly.type
_entity_poly.pdbx_seq_one_letter_code
_entity_poly.pdbx_strand_id
1 'polypeptide(L)'
;MSVAAGQVSFAGSSQAFPLATDSLDTIILPHTLEYAAQPHEVLREVDRCLVPEGHVLILGFNPYGLWGLWRLLYGWRRRQPWTGRFISQARLRDWLALLGFDTVSCRPVFFHPPSQRLAFWPPMQMFDRLAARSWPVPAAAYQLIARKRVVGMTPLRPRWRPRRSLLAGGLIEPSSRSHSRSEL
;
A
#
# COMPACT_ATOMS: atom_id res chain seq x y z
N MET A 1 -30.85 11.26 2.60
CA MET A 1 -30.83 10.51 3.88
C MET A 1 -29.37 10.42 4.32
N SER A 2 -28.97 11.29 5.25
CA SER A 2 -27.59 11.34 5.76
C SER A 2 -27.49 10.38 6.94
N VAL A 3 -26.80 9.27 6.77
CA VAL A 3 -26.45 8.38 7.89
C VAL A 3 -25.46 9.14 8.76
N ALA A 4 -25.91 9.57 9.94
CA ALA A 4 -25.01 10.03 10.98
C ALA A 4 -24.11 8.85 11.36
N ALA A 5 -22.85 8.87 10.92
CA ALA A 5 -21.85 7.92 11.34
C ALA A 5 -21.63 8.12 12.85
N GLY A 6 -22.26 7.27 13.67
CA GLY A 6 -21.97 7.22 15.09
C GLY A 6 -20.48 6.98 15.29
N GLN A 7 -19.84 7.77 16.15
CA GLN A 7 -18.46 7.54 16.52
C GLN A 7 -18.38 6.25 17.34
N VAL A 8 -17.96 5.17 16.70
CA VAL A 8 -17.66 3.90 17.38
C VAL A 8 -16.17 3.91 17.70
N SER A 9 -15.86 3.95 18.99
CA SER A 9 -14.48 3.88 19.50
C SER A 9 -14.17 2.46 19.92
N PHE A 10 -13.07 1.91 19.42
CA PHE A 10 -12.55 0.60 19.84
C PHE A 10 -11.32 0.81 20.71
N ALA A 11 -11.26 0.11 21.85
CA ALA A 11 -10.07 0.06 22.68
C ALA A 11 -9.38 -1.29 22.47
N GLY A 12 -8.08 -1.26 22.16
CA GLY A 12 -7.31 -2.46 21.89
C GLY A 12 -5.81 -2.19 21.87
N SER A 13 -5.01 -3.26 21.87
CA SER A 13 -3.57 -3.15 21.67
C SER A 13 -3.28 -2.85 20.20
N SER A 14 -2.25 -2.07 19.91
CA SER A 14 -1.79 -1.86 18.53
C SER A 14 -1.26 -3.13 17.87
N GLN A 15 -0.97 -4.17 18.67
CA GLN A 15 -0.50 -5.48 18.21
C GLN A 15 -1.65 -6.48 18.03
N ALA A 16 -2.87 -6.14 18.46
CA ALA A 16 -4.04 -7.00 18.39
C ALA A 16 -5.29 -6.11 18.27
N PHE A 17 -5.64 -5.78 17.02
CA PHE A 17 -6.83 -5.02 16.71
C PHE A 17 -8.07 -5.87 16.99
N PRO A 18 -9.09 -5.32 17.66
CA PRO A 18 -10.36 -6.01 17.92
C PRO A 18 -11.26 -6.00 16.67
N LEU A 19 -10.68 -6.32 15.51
CA LEU A 19 -11.32 -6.25 14.20
C LEU A 19 -11.11 -7.57 13.46
N ALA A 20 -12.07 -7.88 12.59
CA ALA A 20 -12.03 -9.09 11.78
C ALA A 20 -10.86 -9.06 10.78
N THR A 21 -10.49 -10.23 10.30
CA THR A 21 -9.53 -10.37 9.19
C THR A 21 -10.17 -9.83 7.91
N ASP A 22 -9.39 -9.15 7.07
CA ASP A 22 -9.84 -8.58 5.80
C ASP A 22 -11.13 -7.73 5.94
N SER A 23 -11.17 -6.81 6.91
CA SER A 23 -12.34 -5.97 7.17
C SER A 23 -12.12 -4.48 6.97
N LEU A 24 -10.87 -4.04 6.76
CA LEU A 24 -10.51 -2.64 6.63
C LEU A 24 -9.98 -2.31 5.23
N ASP A 25 -10.53 -1.28 4.60
CA ASP A 25 -10.04 -0.77 3.32
C ASP A 25 -8.77 0.08 3.46
N THR A 26 -8.66 0.81 4.58
CA THR A 26 -7.54 1.73 4.83
C THR A 26 -7.18 1.81 6.30
N ILE A 27 -5.88 1.72 6.61
CA ILE A 27 -5.33 1.88 7.95
C ILE A 27 -4.33 3.04 7.96
N ILE A 28 -4.42 3.92 8.96
CA ILE A 28 -3.49 5.03 9.17
C ILE A 28 -2.72 4.79 10.46
N LEU A 29 -1.39 4.81 10.39
CA LEU A 29 -0.48 4.63 11.54
C LEU A 29 0.32 5.92 11.76
N PRO A 30 -0.23 6.90 12.51
CA PRO A 30 0.45 8.16 12.80
C PRO A 30 1.48 7.96 13.91
N HIS A 31 2.77 7.88 13.57
CA HIS A 31 3.88 7.70 14.52
C HIS A 31 3.75 6.46 15.44
N THR A 32 2.89 5.49 15.10
CA THR A 32 2.57 4.35 15.97
C THR A 32 3.74 3.37 16.09
N LEU A 33 4.42 3.06 14.97
CA LEU A 33 5.50 2.07 14.92
C LEU A 33 6.72 2.42 15.77
N GLU A 34 6.87 3.70 16.10
CA GLU A 34 8.02 4.24 16.83
C GLU A 34 7.91 4.00 18.33
N TYR A 35 6.68 3.87 18.83
CA TYR A 35 6.36 3.62 20.24
C TYR A 35 5.87 2.18 20.47
N ALA A 36 5.67 1.41 19.40
CA ALA A 36 5.34 0.00 19.50
C ALA A 36 6.55 -0.78 20.05
N ALA A 37 6.32 -1.63 21.05
CA ALA A 37 7.35 -2.53 21.57
C ALA A 37 7.88 -3.47 20.47
N GLN A 38 6.98 -3.97 19.63
CA GLN A 38 7.26 -4.89 18.52
C GLN A 38 6.52 -4.38 17.26
N PRO A 39 7.18 -3.56 16.41
CA PRO A 39 6.51 -2.98 15.24
C PRO A 39 6.18 -4.01 14.16
N HIS A 40 6.85 -5.17 14.14
CA HIS A 40 6.50 -6.24 13.21
C HIS A 40 5.14 -6.83 13.52
N GLU A 41 4.82 -7.04 14.80
CA GLU A 41 3.49 -7.51 15.20
C GLU A 41 2.40 -6.52 14.80
N VAL A 42 2.65 -5.22 14.96
CA VAL A 42 1.72 -4.19 14.46
C VAL A 42 1.52 -4.29 12.95
N LEU A 43 2.60 -4.47 12.17
CA LEU A 43 2.49 -4.62 10.72
C LEU A 43 1.80 -5.93 10.29
N ARG A 44 1.99 -7.03 11.03
CA ARG A 44 1.26 -8.29 10.81
C ARG A 44 -0.22 -8.14 11.09
N GLU A 45 -0.56 -7.39 12.13
CA GLU A 45 -1.94 -7.13 12.49
C GLU A 45 -2.63 -6.21 11.48
N VAL A 46 -1.90 -5.22 10.98
CA VAL A 46 -2.31 -4.41 9.83
C VAL A 46 -2.58 -5.30 8.62
N ASP A 47 -1.67 -6.20 8.27
CA ASP A 47 -1.86 -7.14 7.17
C ASP A 47 -3.10 -8.02 7.38
N ARG A 48 -3.28 -8.56 8.59
CA ARG A 48 -4.45 -9.39 8.93
C ARG A 48 -5.77 -8.64 8.74
N CYS A 49 -5.87 -7.41 9.21
CA CYS A 49 -7.13 -6.65 9.16
C CYS A 49 -7.42 -6.00 7.80
N LEU A 50 -6.40 -5.78 6.96
CA LEU A 50 -6.56 -5.06 5.71
C LEU A 50 -7.08 -5.97 4.60
N VAL A 51 -8.10 -5.54 3.88
CA VAL A 51 -8.64 -6.26 2.70
C VAL A 51 -7.57 -6.40 1.60
N PRO A 52 -7.71 -7.39 0.70
CA PRO A 52 -6.91 -7.43 -0.53
C PRO A 52 -7.00 -6.10 -1.30
N GLU A 53 -5.85 -5.59 -1.76
CA GLU A 53 -5.72 -4.26 -2.41
C GLU A 53 -6.05 -3.05 -1.52
N GLY A 54 -6.24 -3.26 -0.22
CA GLY A 54 -6.38 -2.18 0.76
C GLY A 54 -5.08 -1.40 0.95
N HIS A 55 -5.19 -0.21 1.55
CA HIS A 55 -4.08 0.74 1.69
C HIS A 55 -3.66 0.94 3.15
N VAL A 56 -2.36 1.07 3.38
CA VAL A 56 -1.81 1.51 4.67
C VAL A 56 -1.03 2.81 4.48
N LEU A 57 -1.35 3.80 5.30
CA LEU A 57 -0.65 5.08 5.39
C LEU A 57 0.15 5.12 6.69
N ILE A 58 1.47 5.17 6.60
CA ILE A 58 2.37 5.19 7.74
C ILE A 58 3.07 6.54 7.79
N LEU A 59 2.98 7.20 8.95
CA LEU A 59 3.76 8.40 9.25
C LEU A 59 4.83 8.02 10.28
N GLY A 60 6.09 8.29 9.97
CA GLY A 60 7.20 7.94 10.84
C GLY A 60 8.33 8.97 10.82
N PHE A 61 9.11 9.05 11.89
CA PHE A 61 10.32 9.88 11.95
C PHE A 61 11.49 9.22 11.22
N ASN A 62 12.23 10.04 10.47
CA ASN A 62 13.42 9.59 9.77
C ASN A 62 14.64 9.67 10.70
N PRO A 63 15.35 8.55 11.00
CA PRO A 63 16.55 8.57 11.82
C PRO A 63 17.71 9.36 11.21
N TYR A 64 17.73 9.51 9.87
CA TYR A 64 18.74 10.32 9.16
C TYR A 64 18.27 11.75 8.91
N GLY A 65 17.05 12.08 9.37
CA GLY A 65 16.45 13.40 9.27
C GLY A 65 17.07 14.40 10.24
N LEU A 66 16.70 15.67 10.05
CA LEU A 66 17.01 16.74 10.98
C LEU A 66 16.66 16.32 12.42
N TRP A 67 15.46 15.80 12.65
CA TRP A 67 15.02 15.35 13.98
C TRP A 67 15.78 14.11 14.49
N GLY A 68 16.28 13.24 13.61
CA GLY A 68 17.20 12.17 14.03
C GLY A 68 18.50 12.72 14.64
N LEU A 69 19.05 13.78 14.06
CA LEU A 69 20.20 14.50 14.62
C LEU A 69 19.84 15.21 15.94
N TRP A 70 18.70 15.90 16.01
CA TRP A 70 18.23 16.49 17.26
C TRP A 70 17.99 15.44 18.36
N ARG A 71 17.54 14.23 18.01
CA ARG A 71 17.42 13.10 18.94
C ARG A 71 18.78 12.66 19.47
N LEU A 72 19.82 12.63 18.64
CA LEU A 72 21.17 12.29 19.10
C LEU A 72 21.70 13.34 20.09
N LEU A 73 21.43 14.62 19.82
CA LEU A 73 21.88 15.74 20.66
C LEU A 73 21.05 15.94 21.93
N TYR A 74 19.74 15.68 21.88
CA TYR A 74 18.78 15.98 22.96
C TYR A 74 18.05 14.75 23.52
N GLY A 75 18.41 13.53 23.09
CA GLY A 75 17.80 12.28 23.53
C GLY A 75 17.91 12.02 25.03
N TRP A 76 18.97 12.55 25.67
CA TRP A 76 19.16 12.53 27.13
C TRP A 76 18.02 13.19 27.93
N ARG A 77 17.22 14.08 27.32
CA ARG A 77 16.16 14.83 28.00
C ARG A 77 14.88 14.00 28.17
N ARG A 78 14.82 12.76 27.65
CA ARG A 78 13.67 11.84 27.73
C ARG A 78 12.30 12.49 27.46
N ARG A 79 12.27 13.54 26.63
CA ARG A 79 11.03 14.21 26.21
C ARG A 79 10.53 13.58 24.91
N GLN A 80 9.22 13.40 24.81
CA GLN A 80 8.57 13.07 23.54
C GLN A 80 8.84 14.23 22.57
N PRO A 81 9.30 14.00 21.33
CA PRO A 81 9.32 12.74 20.55
C PRO A 81 10.62 11.92 20.58
N TRP A 82 11.62 12.30 21.38
CA TRP A 82 12.98 11.74 21.32
C TRP A 82 13.12 10.31 21.88
N THR A 83 12.09 9.81 22.56
CA THR A 83 12.06 8.50 23.21
C THR A 83 11.69 7.35 22.27
N GLY A 84 11.12 7.64 21.09
CA GLY A 84 10.71 6.62 20.12
C GLY A 84 11.89 5.94 19.40
N ARG A 85 11.63 4.76 18.83
CA ARG A 85 12.54 4.04 17.94
C ARG A 85 12.31 4.48 16.50
N PHE A 86 13.12 5.42 16.03
CA PHE A 86 13.01 5.94 14.66
C PHE A 86 13.38 4.83 13.66
N ILE A 87 12.49 4.56 12.71
CA ILE A 87 12.65 3.53 11.69
C ILE A 87 12.90 4.22 10.35
N SER A 88 13.98 3.86 9.65
CA SER A 88 14.27 4.43 8.34
C SER A 88 13.23 4.03 7.30
N GLN A 89 12.97 4.93 6.36
CA GLN A 89 12.04 4.66 5.25
C GLN A 89 12.42 3.41 4.45
N ALA A 90 13.72 3.14 4.26
CA ALA A 90 14.20 1.95 3.54
C ALA A 90 13.84 0.67 4.31
N ARG A 91 14.12 0.65 5.61
CA ARG A 91 13.80 -0.49 6.48
C ARG A 91 12.30 -0.76 6.55
N LEU A 92 11.48 0.29 6.60
CA LEU A 92 10.03 0.13 6.58
C LEU A 92 9.55 -0.45 5.24
N ARG A 93 10.10 0.01 4.11
CA ARG A 93 9.81 -0.55 2.79
C ARG A 93 10.18 -2.03 2.71
N ASP A 94 11.33 -2.41 3.25
CA ASP A 94 11.77 -3.81 3.28
C ASP A 94 10.78 -4.68 4.07
N TRP A 95 10.35 -4.23 5.26
CA TRP A 95 9.37 -4.96 6.07
C TRP A 95 8.01 -5.10 5.37
N LEU A 96 7.56 -4.05 4.69
CA LEU A 96 6.33 -4.09 3.91
C LEU A 96 6.44 -5.03 2.71
N ALA A 97 7.57 -5.02 2.01
CA ALA A 97 7.83 -5.94 0.91
C ALA A 97 7.81 -7.40 1.37
N LEU A 98 8.36 -7.69 2.56
CA LEU A 98 8.31 -9.04 3.15
C LEU A 98 6.89 -9.51 3.48
N LEU A 99 5.97 -8.58 3.73
CA LEU A 99 4.55 -8.87 3.98
C LEU A 99 3.73 -8.91 2.68
N GLY A 100 4.33 -8.71 1.50
CA GLY A 100 3.61 -8.69 0.23
C GLY A 100 2.93 -7.35 -0.08
N PHE A 101 3.31 -6.27 0.61
CA PHE A 101 2.84 -4.94 0.28
C PHE A 101 3.68 -4.34 -0.85
N ASP A 102 3.00 -3.62 -1.74
CA ASP A 102 3.62 -2.79 -2.76
C ASP A 102 3.65 -1.33 -2.28
N THR A 103 4.81 -0.68 -2.39
CA THR A 103 4.97 0.71 -1.94
C THR A 103 4.50 1.65 -3.04
N VAL A 104 3.35 2.30 -2.84
CA VAL A 104 2.74 3.22 -3.82
C VAL A 104 3.46 4.57 -3.84
N SER A 105 3.75 5.13 -2.66
CA SER A 105 4.39 6.44 -2.55
C SER A 105 5.15 6.56 -1.24
N CYS A 106 6.32 7.19 -1.29
CA CYS A 106 7.08 7.56 -0.10
C CYS A 106 7.52 9.01 -0.27
N ARG A 107 7.07 9.89 0.63
CA ARG A 107 7.36 11.32 0.58
C ARG A 107 7.99 11.77 1.90
N PRO A 108 9.17 12.39 1.87
CA PRO A 108 9.70 13.08 3.04
C PRO A 108 8.76 14.25 3.41
N VAL A 109 8.49 14.40 4.70
CA VAL A 109 7.63 15.45 5.27
C VAL A 109 8.31 16.09 6.49
N PHE A 110 7.93 17.32 6.84
CA PHE A 110 8.51 18.09 7.95
C PHE A 110 10.00 18.45 7.75
N PHE A 111 10.27 19.56 7.06
CA PHE A 111 11.65 20.05 6.83
C PHE A 111 12.13 21.07 7.88
N HIS A 112 11.34 21.34 8.93
CA HIS A 112 11.64 22.36 9.91
C HIS A 112 12.20 21.79 11.23
N PRO A 113 13.05 22.55 11.94
CA PRO A 113 13.59 22.14 13.22
C PRO A 113 12.50 22.07 14.32
N PRO A 114 12.73 21.27 15.38
CA PRO A 114 11.80 21.03 16.48
C PRO A 114 11.78 22.22 17.47
N SER A 115 11.36 23.40 17.03
CA SER A 115 11.27 24.58 17.91
C SER A 115 9.82 24.86 18.34
N GLN A 116 9.57 24.81 19.65
CA GLN A 116 8.27 25.17 20.26
C GLN A 116 8.01 26.69 20.28
N ARG A 117 9.00 27.52 19.96
CA ARG A 117 8.86 28.98 19.88
C ARG A 117 8.61 29.40 18.44
N LEU A 118 7.35 29.35 18.01
CA LEU A 118 6.91 29.81 16.67
C LEU A 118 7.20 31.30 16.41
N ALA A 119 7.52 32.10 17.43
CA ALA A 119 7.63 33.56 17.32
C ALA A 119 8.83 34.09 16.51
N PHE A 120 9.88 33.28 16.29
CA PHE A 120 11.13 33.75 15.69
C PHE A 120 11.49 33.08 14.35
N TRP A 121 10.57 32.28 13.78
CA TRP A 121 10.86 31.52 12.56
C TRP A 121 10.09 32.08 11.36
N PRO A 122 10.72 32.17 10.18
CA PRO A 122 10.00 32.49 8.95
C PRO A 122 8.89 31.46 8.71
N PRO A 123 7.82 31.83 7.98
CA PRO A 123 6.65 30.97 7.78
C PRO A 123 7.07 29.58 7.26
N MET A 124 6.42 28.52 7.76
CA MET A 124 6.74 27.11 7.47
C MET A 124 6.87 26.82 5.96
N GLN A 125 6.10 27.53 5.13
CA GLN A 125 6.12 27.43 3.67
C GLN A 125 7.47 27.85 3.04
N MET A 126 8.28 28.66 3.73
CA MET A 126 9.61 29.05 3.26
C MET A 126 10.60 27.90 3.40
N PHE A 127 10.49 27.09 4.47
CA PHE A 127 11.30 25.88 4.63
C PHE A 127 10.94 24.82 3.59
N ASP A 128 9.65 24.63 3.30
CA ASP A 128 9.21 23.71 2.25
C ASP A 128 9.68 24.18 0.85
N ARG A 129 9.67 25.50 0.59
CA ARG A 129 10.24 26.07 -0.65
C ARG A 129 11.76 25.95 -0.72
N LEU A 130 12.47 26.13 0.39
CA LEU A 130 13.94 25.99 0.45
C LEU A 130 14.37 24.52 0.28
N ALA A 131 13.62 23.58 0.86
CA ALA A 131 13.79 22.15 0.65
C ALA A 131 13.55 21.74 -0.81
N ALA A 132 12.59 22.39 -1.48
CA ALA A 132 12.36 22.18 -2.93
C ALA A 132 13.42 22.85 -3.82
N ARG A 133 14.11 23.89 -3.34
CA ARG A 133 14.96 24.77 -4.16
C ARG A 133 16.41 24.27 -4.27
N SER A 134 17.14 24.08 -3.15
CA SER A 134 18.61 23.98 -3.28
C SER A 134 19.39 23.39 -2.09
N TRP A 135 18.76 22.79 -1.08
CA TRP A 135 19.50 22.13 -0.01
C TRP A 135 18.85 20.80 0.35
N PRO A 136 19.58 19.67 0.35
CA PRO A 136 19.05 18.39 0.80
C PRO A 136 18.95 18.41 2.33
N VAL A 137 18.08 19.24 2.89
CA VAL A 137 17.75 19.14 4.32
C VAL A 137 17.00 17.82 4.48
N PRO A 138 17.57 16.86 5.22
CA PRO A 138 16.92 15.56 5.36
C PRO A 138 15.67 15.76 6.21
N ALA A 139 14.51 15.43 5.64
CA ALA A 139 13.23 15.61 6.29
C ALA A 139 13.16 14.89 7.63
N ALA A 140 12.48 15.51 8.59
CA ALA A 140 12.31 15.01 9.95
C ALA A 140 11.42 13.75 9.98
N ALA A 141 10.42 13.69 9.12
CA ALA A 141 9.49 12.59 9.03
C ALA A 141 9.29 12.16 7.57
N TYR A 142 8.57 11.06 7.38
CA TYR A 142 8.14 10.60 6.08
C TYR A 142 6.70 10.12 6.15
N GLN A 143 6.05 10.22 4.99
CA GLN A 143 4.76 9.64 4.70
C GLN A 143 4.99 8.48 3.73
N LEU A 144 4.60 7.27 4.13
CA LEU A 144 4.66 6.09 3.28
C LEU A 144 3.25 5.55 3.06
N ILE A 145 2.87 5.39 1.80
CA ILE A 145 1.64 4.73 1.39
C ILE A 145 2.02 3.41 0.75
N ALA A 146 1.46 2.31 1.27
CA ALA A 146 1.62 0.98 0.70
C ALA A 146 0.26 0.32 0.49
N ARG A 147 0.21 -0.62 -0.46
CA ARG A 147 -0.99 -1.37 -0.83
C ARG A 147 -0.75 -2.86 -0.64
N LYS A 148 -1.65 -3.56 0.06
CA LYS A 148 -1.57 -5.02 0.23
C LYS A 148 -1.87 -5.68 -1.11
N ARG A 149 -0.90 -6.35 -1.73
CA ARG A 149 -1.14 -7.07 -2.97
C ARG A 149 -1.40 -8.54 -2.69
N VAL A 150 -2.51 -9.04 -3.21
CA VAL A 150 -2.80 -10.48 -3.19
C VAL A 150 -2.64 -10.99 -4.61
N VAL A 151 -1.72 -11.92 -4.81
CA VAL A 151 -1.52 -12.54 -6.13
C VAL A 151 -2.77 -13.36 -6.46
N GLY A 152 -3.65 -12.79 -7.28
CA GLY A 152 -4.76 -13.53 -7.84
C GLY A 152 -4.22 -14.62 -8.76
N MET A 153 -4.60 -15.88 -8.53
CA MET A 153 -4.44 -16.90 -9.55
C MET A 153 -5.31 -16.49 -10.74
N THR A 154 -4.70 -16.18 -11.88
CA THR A 154 -5.47 -16.02 -13.12
C THR A 154 -5.84 -17.42 -13.58
N PRO A 155 -7.11 -17.86 -13.52
CA PRO A 155 -7.48 -19.17 -14.01
C PRO A 155 -7.26 -19.18 -15.53
N LEU A 156 -6.23 -19.90 -15.98
CA LEU A 156 -6.04 -20.19 -17.39
C LEU A 156 -7.19 -21.08 -17.83
N ARG A 157 -8.19 -20.50 -18.51
CA ARG A 157 -9.26 -21.28 -19.12
C ARG A 157 -8.62 -22.25 -20.11
N PRO A 158 -8.81 -23.58 -19.97
CA PRO A 158 -8.34 -24.51 -20.98
C PRO A 158 -9.01 -24.17 -22.31
N ARG A 159 -8.24 -23.66 -23.28
CA ARG A 159 -8.70 -23.48 -24.66
C ARG A 159 -8.89 -24.87 -25.25
N TRP A 160 -10.10 -25.41 -25.11
CA TRP A 160 -10.53 -26.56 -25.89
C TRP A 160 -10.51 -26.17 -27.37
N ARG A 161 -9.44 -26.55 -28.08
CA ARG A 161 -9.41 -26.50 -29.53
C ARG A 161 -10.15 -27.74 -30.03
N PRO A 162 -11.31 -27.61 -30.71
CA PRO A 162 -11.87 -28.75 -31.40
C PRO A 162 -10.84 -29.20 -32.44
N ARG A 163 -10.39 -30.45 -32.34
CA ARG A 163 -9.64 -31.10 -33.43
C ARG A 163 -10.52 -30.98 -34.66
N ARG A 164 -10.07 -30.22 -35.67
CA ARG A 164 -10.71 -30.22 -36.99
C ARG A 164 -10.68 -31.66 -37.48
N SER A 165 -11.83 -32.32 -37.46
CA SER A 165 -12.01 -33.57 -38.18
C SER A 165 -11.85 -33.23 -39.66
N LEU A 166 -10.76 -33.68 -40.27
CA LEU A 166 -10.64 -33.72 -41.72
C LEU A 166 -11.60 -34.80 -42.21
N LEU A 167 -12.89 -34.47 -42.27
CA LEU A 167 -13.85 -35.23 -43.06
C LEU A 167 -13.48 -34.99 -44.52
N ALA A 168 -12.65 -35.88 -45.04
CA ALA A 168 -12.38 -36.00 -46.45
C ALA A 168 -13.71 -36.31 -47.16
N GLY A 169 -14.14 -35.34 -47.97
CA GLY A 169 -15.04 -35.46 -49.11
C GLY A 169 -16.10 -36.55 -49.04
N GLY A 170 -17.29 -36.17 -48.57
CA GLY A 170 -18.51 -36.88 -48.95
C GLY A 170 -18.60 -36.96 -50.47
N LEU A 171 -18.63 -38.18 -50.98
CA LEU A 171 -18.89 -38.50 -52.37
C LEU A 171 -20.27 -37.95 -52.76
N ILE A 172 -20.27 -36.94 -53.63
CA ILE A 172 -21.47 -36.48 -54.32
C ILE A 172 -21.64 -37.41 -55.52
N GLU A 173 -22.68 -38.24 -55.49
CA GLU A 173 -23.04 -39.15 -56.56
C GLU A 173 -23.96 -38.43 -57.56
N PRO A 174 -23.59 -38.27 -58.85
CA PRO A 174 -24.39 -37.54 -59.80
C PRO A 174 -25.58 -38.38 -60.27
N SER A 175 -26.80 -37.83 -60.17
CA SER A 175 -28.00 -38.46 -60.70
C SER A 175 -28.09 -38.27 -62.22
N SER A 176 -27.92 -39.36 -62.98
CA SER A 176 -28.22 -39.36 -64.41
C SER A 176 -29.73 -39.45 -64.63
N ARG A 177 -30.36 -38.39 -65.14
CA ARG A 177 -31.75 -38.41 -65.58
C ARG A 177 -31.81 -38.88 -67.04
N SER A 178 -32.24 -40.12 -67.27
CA SER A 178 -32.48 -40.64 -68.63
C SER A 178 -33.85 -40.20 -69.14
N HIS A 179 -33.85 -39.61 -70.34
CA HIS A 179 -35.02 -39.31 -71.14
C HIS A 179 -35.48 -40.57 -71.89
N SER A 180 -36.77 -40.93 -71.80
CA SER A 180 -37.47 -41.74 -72.81
C SER A 180 -38.88 -41.15 -72.95
N ARG A 181 -39.14 -40.34 -73.98
CA ARG A 181 -39.57 -40.67 -75.35
C ARG A 181 -40.91 -41.43 -75.34
N SER A 182 -42.00 -40.67 -75.34
CA SER A 182 -43.35 -41.12 -75.68
C SER A 182 -43.54 -41.01 -77.19
N GLU A 183 -43.63 -42.16 -77.87
CA GLU A 183 -44.21 -42.25 -79.21
C GLU A 183 -45.55 -42.96 -79.09
N LEU A 184 -46.59 -42.25 -79.54
CA LEU A 184 -47.87 -42.65 -80.15
C LEU A 184 -48.74 -43.70 -79.44
#